data_AF-F3KMJ5-F1
#
_entry.id   AF-F3KMJ5-F1
#
_cell.length_a   1.000
_cell.length_b   1.000
_cell.length_c   1.000
_cell.angle_alpha   90.00
_cell.angle_beta   90.00
_cell.angle_gamma   90.00
#
_symmetry.space_group_name_H-M   'P 1'
#
loop_
_entity.id
_entity.type
_entity.pdbx_description
1 polymer ?
#
loop_
_entity_poly.entity_id
_entity_poly.type
_entity_poly.pdbx_seq_one_letter_code
_entity_poly.pdbx_strand_id
1 'polypeptide(L)'
;MPSVKEQGAVYGNLLAYKQYTRPSAQRVFGQYSFRNKKGPKHHENVQRLLEILAINGKLTTWGMAKTHLSDTSNIRSQEKDYRRLLIGRMARGKHTMGLLDIGLVVKDGKNIQKAPADLYRLSLHGILYCLDVINLSEKDLEKMAEKYADVLPQIFGRWKYLKSMIGSDTDRLKTLASGMFMDNIQISNITALPIYELMTYLNVKYQNNFEQINEEDLADQISYWFYTNLLIPSKRSNTNESKQWKKLLDNDLALKKWYYKFVDEAISFYTNRFKQIKNLKS
;
A
#
# COMPACT_ATOMS: atom_id res chain seq x y z
N MET A 1 4.96 2.77 17.13
CA MET A 1 5.24 3.55 15.90
C MET A 1 5.35 5.03 16.26
N PRO A 2 6.18 5.83 15.56
CA PRO A 2 6.25 7.27 15.76
C PRO A 2 4.88 7.93 15.46
N SER A 3 4.56 9.02 16.14
CA SER A 3 3.30 9.74 15.96
C SER A 3 3.18 10.32 14.54
N VAL A 4 1.96 10.60 14.07
CA VAL A 4 1.72 11.17 12.72
C VAL A 4 2.49 12.48 12.49
N LYS A 5 2.65 13.31 13.53
CA LYS A 5 3.46 14.54 13.48
C LYS A 5 4.97 14.26 13.32
N GLU A 6 5.46 13.14 13.86
CA GLU A 6 6.86 12.73 13.77
C GLU A 6 7.16 12.00 12.46
N GLN A 7 6.17 11.30 11.89
CA GLN A 7 6.28 10.62 10.59
C GLN A 7 6.41 11.60 9.42
N GLY A 8 5.93 12.84 9.59
CA GLY A 8 6.03 13.88 8.57
C GLY A 8 5.17 13.63 7.33
N ALA A 9 4.24 12.69 7.39
CA ALA A 9 3.26 12.40 6.35
C ALA A 9 1.92 12.01 7.00
N VAL A 10 0.83 12.50 6.41
CA VAL A 10 -0.54 12.08 6.74
C VAL A 10 -1.09 11.39 5.51
N TYR A 11 -1.62 10.18 5.68
CA TYR A 11 -2.30 9.46 4.62
C TYR A 11 -3.70 9.06 5.08
N GLY A 12 -4.62 9.10 4.12
CA GLY A 12 -5.99 8.62 4.27
C GLY A 12 -6.14 7.15 3.93
N ASN A 13 -7.38 6.66 3.97
CA ASN A 13 -7.72 5.29 3.58
C ASN A 13 -7.52 5.01 2.07
N LEU A 14 -7.80 3.78 1.62
CA LEU A 14 -7.68 3.38 0.21
C LEU A 14 -8.53 4.20 -0.77
N LEU A 15 -9.66 4.76 -0.33
CA LEU A 15 -10.47 5.65 -1.17
C LEU A 15 -9.73 6.98 -1.39
N ALA A 16 -9.12 7.54 -0.34
CA ALA A 16 -8.29 8.73 -0.45
C ALA A 16 -7.01 8.48 -1.26
N TYR A 17 -6.41 7.27 -1.16
CA TYR A 17 -5.33 6.85 -2.05
C TYR A 17 -5.77 6.95 -3.51
N LYS A 18 -6.89 6.31 -3.84
CA LYS A 18 -7.42 6.26 -5.21
C LYS A 18 -7.77 7.64 -5.76
N GLN A 19 -8.44 8.47 -4.97
CA GLN A 19 -8.99 9.75 -5.42
C GLN A 19 -7.96 10.89 -5.41
N TYR A 20 -6.98 10.87 -4.50
CA TYR A 20 -6.07 12.00 -4.30
C TYR A 20 -4.60 11.62 -4.42
N THR A 21 -4.14 10.65 -3.61
CA THR A 21 -2.70 10.37 -3.49
C THR A 21 -2.14 9.82 -4.81
N ARG A 22 -2.79 8.81 -5.37
CA ARG A 22 -2.35 8.16 -6.61
C ARG A 22 -2.37 9.12 -7.80
N PRO A 23 -3.48 9.84 -8.11
CA PRO A 23 -3.47 10.81 -9.21
C PRO A 23 -2.43 11.92 -9.01
N SER A 24 -2.25 12.41 -7.78
CA SER A 24 -1.25 13.43 -7.48
C SER A 24 0.17 12.92 -7.69
N ALA A 25 0.48 11.73 -7.17
CA ALA A 25 1.77 11.07 -7.35
C ALA A 25 2.07 10.79 -8.82
N GLN A 26 1.11 10.26 -9.57
CA GLN A 26 1.27 9.98 -11.01
C GLN A 26 1.49 11.26 -11.82
N ARG A 27 0.80 12.35 -11.48
CA ARG A 27 0.97 13.65 -12.12
C ARG A 27 2.36 14.24 -11.86
N VAL A 28 2.85 14.17 -10.63
CA VAL A 28 4.09 14.84 -10.21
C VAL A 28 5.35 13.98 -10.43
N PHE A 29 5.22 12.66 -10.34
CA PHE A 29 6.33 11.70 -10.37
C PHE A 29 6.25 10.70 -11.53
N GLY A 30 5.23 10.81 -12.37
CA GLY A 30 5.03 9.98 -13.54
C GLY A 30 4.12 8.79 -13.30
N GLN A 31 3.40 8.42 -14.36
CA GLN A 31 2.47 7.29 -14.39
C GLN A 31 3.06 6.02 -15.03
N TYR A 32 4.26 6.12 -15.60
CA TYR A 32 4.97 5.00 -16.23
C TYR A 32 6.34 4.84 -15.61
N SER A 33 6.82 3.59 -15.55
CA SER A 33 8.17 3.26 -15.12
C SER A 33 9.20 3.98 -15.98
N PHE A 34 10.21 4.56 -15.32
CA PHE A 34 11.42 5.09 -15.96
C PHE A 34 12.17 4.04 -16.80
N ARG A 35 11.97 2.74 -16.52
CA ARG A 35 12.53 1.62 -17.28
C ARG A 35 11.86 1.46 -18.65
N ASN A 36 10.56 1.74 -18.72
CA ASN A 36 9.74 1.46 -19.90
C ASN A 36 9.59 2.69 -20.81
N LYS A 37 9.62 3.91 -20.24
CA LYS A 37 9.41 5.15 -20.99
C LYS A 37 10.32 6.26 -20.47
N LYS A 38 11.06 6.90 -21.39
CA LYS A 38 11.81 8.12 -21.09
C LYS A 38 10.83 9.24 -20.72
N GLY A 39 10.99 9.80 -19.53
CA GLY A 39 10.20 10.90 -19.01
C GLY A 39 11.08 12.04 -18.50
N PRO A 40 10.48 13.05 -17.82
CA PRO A 40 11.24 14.09 -17.14
C PRO A 40 12.25 13.50 -16.16
N LYS A 41 13.48 14.03 -16.16
CA LYS A 41 14.56 13.57 -15.26
C LYS A 41 14.15 13.58 -13.79
N HIS A 42 13.29 14.52 -13.40
CA HIS A 42 12.72 14.56 -12.05
C HIS A 42 11.92 13.29 -11.71
N HIS A 43 11.07 12.82 -12.62
CA HIS A 43 10.26 11.61 -12.41
C HIS A 43 11.16 10.39 -12.26
N GLU A 44 12.15 10.25 -13.14
CA GLU A 44 13.13 9.17 -13.06
C GLU A 44 13.90 9.19 -11.73
N ASN A 45 14.38 10.36 -11.29
CA ASN A 45 15.10 10.48 -10.03
C ASN A 45 14.22 10.09 -8.83
N VAL A 46 12.95 10.47 -8.84
CA VAL A 46 12.00 10.11 -7.79
C VAL A 46 11.71 8.61 -7.80
N GLN A 47 11.42 8.03 -8.97
CA GLN A 47 11.14 6.60 -9.08
C GLN A 47 12.35 5.75 -8.69
N ARG A 48 13.57 6.15 -9.06
CA ARG A 48 14.81 5.50 -8.59
C ARG A 48 14.96 5.57 -7.08
N LEU A 49 14.66 6.72 -6.46
CA LEU A 49 14.69 6.86 -5.00
C LEU A 49 13.67 5.94 -4.30
N LEU A 50 12.45 5.85 -4.85
CA LEU A 50 11.41 4.95 -4.35
C LEU A 50 11.80 3.48 -4.51
N GLU A 51 12.45 3.11 -5.63
CA GLU A 51 13.00 1.78 -5.85
C GLU A 51 14.11 1.43 -4.83
N ILE A 52 15.01 2.38 -4.51
CA ILE A 52 16.02 2.19 -3.45
C ILE A 52 15.33 1.84 -2.13
N LEU A 53 14.30 2.60 -1.75
CA LEU A 53 13.54 2.35 -0.52
C LEU A 53 12.75 1.04 -0.57
N ALA A 54 12.20 0.66 -1.72
CA ALA A 54 11.51 -0.61 -1.91
C ALA A 54 12.44 -1.80 -1.64
N ILE A 55 13.67 -1.75 -2.17
CA ILE A 55 14.63 -2.85 -2.14
C ILE A 55 15.37 -2.94 -0.79
N ASN A 56 15.64 -1.79 -0.17
CA ASN A 56 16.51 -1.72 1.02
C ASN A 56 15.75 -1.48 2.33
N GLY A 57 14.47 -1.12 2.27
CA GLY A 57 13.67 -0.76 3.44
C GLY A 57 14.06 0.61 4.00
N LYS A 58 14.08 0.73 5.33
CA LYS A 58 14.36 2.00 6.00
C LYS A 58 15.82 2.43 5.86
N LEU A 59 16.04 3.65 5.36
CA LEU A 59 17.37 4.22 5.13
C LEU A 59 17.42 5.71 5.52
N THR A 60 18.61 6.17 5.92
CA THR A 60 18.89 7.61 5.94
C THR A 60 19.18 8.12 4.53
N THR A 61 19.13 9.43 4.28
CA THR A 61 19.54 10.03 2.99
C THR A 61 20.95 9.62 2.59
N TRP A 62 21.85 9.49 3.56
CA TRP A 62 23.21 9.00 3.36
C TRP A 62 23.26 7.52 2.99
N GLY A 63 22.42 6.69 3.63
CA GLY A 63 22.25 5.28 3.29
C GLY A 63 21.77 5.10 1.85
N MET A 64 20.80 5.90 1.42
CA MET A 64 20.31 5.93 0.03
C MET A 64 21.41 6.35 -0.96
N ALA A 65 22.17 7.39 -0.66
CA ALA A 65 23.27 7.85 -1.53
C ALA A 65 24.37 6.77 -1.71
N LYS A 66 24.52 5.86 -0.74
CA LYS A 66 25.50 4.77 -0.80
C LYS A 66 25.04 3.56 -1.62
N THR A 67 23.77 3.43 -1.98
CA THR A 67 23.31 2.27 -2.77
C THR A 67 23.75 2.35 -4.24
N HIS A 68 24.05 3.55 -4.75
CA HIS A 68 24.60 3.77 -6.10
C HIS A 68 26.13 3.95 -6.04
N LEU A 69 26.86 2.86 -5.80
CA LEU A 69 28.32 2.86 -5.84
C LEU A 69 28.82 2.68 -7.28
N SER A 70 29.05 3.79 -7.97
CA SER A 70 30.06 3.84 -9.04
C SER A 70 31.08 4.97 -8.86
N ASP A 71 30.79 6.03 -8.08
CA ASP A 71 31.78 7.07 -7.77
C ASP A 71 31.51 7.73 -6.41
N THR A 72 32.43 7.54 -5.46
CA THR A 72 32.35 8.11 -4.11
C THR A 72 32.50 9.64 -4.10
N SER A 73 33.00 10.22 -5.20
CA SER A 73 33.22 11.66 -5.39
C SER A 73 31.93 12.50 -5.38
N ASN A 74 30.74 11.88 -5.55
CA ASN A 74 29.47 12.61 -5.68
C ASN A 74 28.39 12.28 -4.62
N ILE A 75 28.74 11.51 -3.57
CA ILE A 75 27.79 11.05 -2.53
C ILE A 75 27.10 12.23 -1.82
N ARG A 76 27.85 13.30 -1.49
CA ARG A 76 27.29 14.47 -0.80
C ARG A 76 26.25 15.21 -1.66
N SER A 77 26.48 15.30 -2.96
CA SER A 77 25.53 15.92 -3.88
C SER A 77 24.27 15.06 -4.03
N GLN A 78 24.43 13.74 -4.17
CA GLN A 78 23.31 12.80 -4.24
C GLN A 78 22.48 12.81 -2.94
N GLU A 79 23.13 12.83 -1.78
CA GLU A 79 22.44 12.94 -0.50
C GLU A 79 21.59 14.22 -0.42
N LYS A 80 22.15 15.36 -0.87
CA LYS A 80 21.43 16.64 -0.92
C LYS A 80 20.23 16.57 -1.88
N ASP A 81 20.38 15.92 -3.01
CA ASP A 81 19.28 15.75 -3.97
C ASP A 81 18.20 14.82 -3.42
N TYR A 82 18.54 13.70 -2.79
CA TYR A 82 17.56 12.84 -2.12
C TYR A 82 16.82 13.55 -1.00
N ARG A 83 17.51 14.35 -0.18
CA ARG A 83 16.86 15.18 0.83
C ARG A 83 15.81 16.11 0.23
N ARG A 84 16.10 16.74 -0.92
CA ARG A 84 15.17 17.61 -1.65
C ARG A 84 14.00 16.84 -2.25
N LEU A 85 14.21 15.61 -2.71
CA LEU A 85 13.12 14.76 -3.22
C LEU A 85 12.20 14.28 -2.08
N LEU A 86 12.76 13.97 -0.91
CA LEU A 86 12.00 13.51 0.26
C LEU A 86 11.18 14.64 0.89
N ILE A 87 11.84 15.75 1.21
CA ILE A 87 11.25 16.85 1.99
C ILE A 87 10.59 17.90 1.09
N GLY A 88 10.98 17.96 -0.19
CA GLY A 88 10.62 19.06 -1.07
C GLY A 88 11.59 20.23 -0.97
N ARG A 89 11.24 21.35 -1.62
CA ARG A 89 12.05 22.57 -1.60
C ARG A 89 11.21 23.83 -1.81
N MET A 90 11.61 24.90 -1.13
CA MET A 90 11.16 26.26 -1.44
C MET A 90 12.07 26.88 -2.51
N ALA A 91 11.48 27.36 -3.60
CA ALA A 91 12.19 28.10 -4.63
C ALA A 91 11.34 29.27 -5.12
N ARG A 92 11.88 30.49 -5.03
CA ARG A 92 11.21 31.73 -5.49
C ARG A 92 9.77 31.87 -4.97
N GLY A 93 9.57 31.61 -3.68
CA GLY A 93 8.26 31.69 -3.02
C GLY A 93 7.29 30.54 -3.31
N LYS A 94 7.68 29.54 -4.12
CA LYS A 94 6.86 28.35 -4.40
C LYS A 94 7.45 27.09 -3.77
N HIS A 95 6.62 26.33 -3.06
CA HIS A 95 6.99 25.01 -2.54
C HIS A 95 6.86 23.95 -3.64
N THR A 96 7.91 23.17 -3.83
CA THR A 96 7.86 21.94 -4.63
C THR A 96 7.65 20.78 -3.67
N MET A 97 6.51 20.09 -3.77
CA MET A 97 6.16 18.97 -2.90
C MET A 97 7.20 17.86 -2.97
N GLY A 98 7.59 17.35 -1.80
CA GLY A 98 8.40 16.15 -1.64
C GLY A 98 7.57 14.87 -1.53
N LEU A 99 8.25 13.74 -1.40
CA LEU A 99 7.64 12.43 -1.15
C LEU A 99 6.90 12.34 0.19
N LEU A 100 7.38 13.07 1.21
CA LEU A 100 6.69 13.21 2.50
C LEU A 100 5.35 13.95 2.36
N ASP A 101 5.35 15.07 1.62
CA ASP A 101 4.15 15.90 1.42
C ASP A 101 3.03 15.13 0.71
N ILE A 102 3.39 14.28 -0.27
CA ILE A 102 2.43 13.45 -1.00
C ILE A 102 2.07 12.17 -0.22
N GLY A 103 2.84 11.83 0.81
CA GLY A 103 2.58 10.66 1.66
C GLY A 103 3.01 9.33 1.05
N LEU A 104 3.99 9.32 0.12
CA LEU A 104 4.59 8.09 -0.40
C LEU A 104 5.73 7.56 0.49
N VAL A 105 6.29 8.42 1.33
CA VAL A 105 7.37 8.12 2.26
C VAL A 105 6.99 8.63 3.63
N VAL A 106 7.47 7.96 4.68
CA VAL A 106 7.35 8.39 6.07
C VAL A 106 8.72 8.42 6.74
N LYS A 107 8.85 9.24 7.79
CA LYS A 107 9.95 9.14 8.75
C LYS A 107 9.67 8.01 9.74
N ASP A 108 10.63 7.13 9.93
CA ASP A 108 10.53 5.93 10.76
C ASP A 108 11.63 5.92 11.83
N GLY A 109 11.61 6.97 12.64
CA GLY A 109 12.57 7.19 13.72
C GLY A 109 13.87 7.84 13.27
N LYS A 110 14.89 7.70 14.11
CA LYS A 110 16.21 8.31 13.90
C LYS A 110 17.31 7.28 14.08
N ASN A 111 18.35 7.38 13.25
CA ASN A 111 19.61 6.71 13.50
C ASN A 111 20.48 7.59 14.43
N ILE A 112 20.87 7.06 15.58
CA ILE A 112 21.63 7.77 16.63
C ILE A 112 23.12 7.35 16.64
N GLN A 113 23.53 6.36 15.83
CA GLN A 113 24.85 5.72 15.96
C GLN A 113 26.07 6.64 15.72
N LYS A 114 25.92 7.75 14.98
CA LYS A 114 27.02 8.71 14.73
C LYS A 114 26.56 10.15 14.84
N ALA A 115 25.51 10.50 14.11
CA ALA A 115 24.83 11.79 14.19
C ALA A 115 23.33 11.53 13.99
N PRO A 116 22.44 12.21 14.73
CA PRO A 116 21.00 12.05 14.58
C PRO A 116 20.58 12.32 13.13
N ALA A 117 20.09 11.29 12.45
CA ALA A 117 19.59 11.39 11.10
C ALA A 117 18.24 10.67 10.99
N ASP A 118 17.27 11.31 10.34
CA ASP A 118 15.96 10.71 10.10
C ASP A 118 16.12 9.45 9.24
N LEU A 119 15.43 8.38 9.64
CA LEU A 119 15.23 7.18 8.84
C LEU A 119 13.96 7.35 8.02
N TYR A 120 14.01 6.98 6.75
CA TYR A 120 12.89 7.08 5.82
C TYR A 120 12.58 5.70 5.25
N ARG A 121 11.30 5.40 5.07
CA ARG A 121 10.82 4.19 4.38
C ARG A 121 9.59 4.51 3.55
N LEU A 122 9.21 3.60 2.65
CA LEU A 122 7.92 3.70 1.98
C LEU A 122 6.78 3.68 3.01
N SER A 123 5.78 4.53 2.79
CA SER A 123 4.46 4.35 3.40
C SER A 123 3.71 3.22 2.66
N LEU A 124 2.55 2.82 3.18
CA LEU A 124 1.67 1.90 2.46
C LEU A 124 1.23 2.46 1.08
N HIS A 125 0.97 3.77 0.97
CA HIS A 125 0.71 4.41 -0.33
C HIS A 125 1.95 4.39 -1.24
N GLY A 126 3.15 4.53 -0.67
CA GLY A 126 4.41 4.37 -1.39
C GLY A 126 4.59 2.97 -1.96
N ILE A 127 4.30 1.94 -1.15
CA ILE A 127 4.32 0.53 -1.58
C ILE A 127 3.35 0.34 -2.75
N LEU A 128 2.10 0.81 -2.64
CA LEU A 128 1.12 0.73 -3.72
C LEU A 128 1.62 1.46 -4.98
N TYR A 129 2.13 2.69 -4.86
CA TYR A 129 2.67 3.40 -6.02
C TYR A 129 3.83 2.64 -6.69
N CYS A 130 4.72 2.02 -5.92
CA CYS A 130 5.82 1.21 -6.46
C CYS A 130 5.31 0.00 -7.24
N LEU A 131 4.26 -0.66 -6.74
CA LEU A 131 3.62 -1.80 -7.39
C LEU A 131 2.88 -1.41 -8.68
N ASP A 132 2.28 -0.22 -8.73
CA ASP A 132 1.57 0.31 -9.90
C ASP A 132 2.53 0.79 -10.99
N VAL A 133 3.56 1.57 -10.62
CA VAL A 133 4.32 2.38 -11.59
C VAL A 133 5.73 1.87 -11.86
N ILE A 134 6.49 1.41 -10.85
CA ILE A 134 7.94 1.22 -10.99
C ILE A 134 8.30 -0.02 -11.84
N ASN A 135 7.37 -0.97 -12.00
CA ASN A 135 7.59 -2.23 -12.70
C ASN A 135 8.75 -3.03 -12.06
N LEU A 136 8.61 -3.31 -10.77
CA LEU A 136 9.58 -4.08 -9.98
C LEU A 136 9.70 -5.51 -10.52
N SER A 137 10.92 -6.04 -10.54
CA SER A 137 11.13 -7.47 -10.84
C SER A 137 10.60 -8.34 -9.70
N GLU A 138 10.36 -9.62 -9.95
CA GLU A 138 9.92 -10.56 -8.92
C GLU A 138 10.90 -10.60 -7.73
N LYS A 139 12.20 -10.56 -8.02
CA LYS A 139 13.26 -10.49 -7.00
C LYS A 139 13.20 -9.19 -6.18
N ASP A 140 12.91 -8.06 -6.81
CA ASP A 140 12.78 -6.79 -6.09
C ASP A 140 11.51 -6.78 -5.23
N LEU A 141 10.43 -7.38 -5.71
CA LEU A 141 9.19 -7.54 -4.96
C LEU A 141 9.37 -8.45 -3.73
N GLU A 142 10.13 -9.54 -3.85
CA GLU A 142 10.48 -10.39 -2.71
C GLU A 142 11.27 -9.63 -1.65
N LYS A 143 12.26 -8.82 -2.07
CA LYS A 143 13.01 -7.96 -1.14
C LYS A 143 12.10 -6.94 -0.47
N MET A 144 11.21 -6.30 -1.23
CA MET A 144 10.24 -5.37 -0.66
C MET A 144 9.33 -6.07 0.36
N ALA A 145 8.82 -7.26 0.05
CA ALA A 145 8.01 -8.01 1.00
C ALA A 145 8.78 -8.37 2.27
N GLU A 146 10.06 -8.75 2.17
CA GLU A 146 10.91 -8.99 3.34
C GLU A 146 11.10 -7.72 4.19
N LYS A 147 11.40 -6.58 3.55
CA LYS A 147 11.71 -5.32 4.26
C LYS A 147 10.51 -4.64 4.89
N TYR A 148 9.31 -4.90 4.37
CA TYR A 148 8.06 -4.29 4.82
C TYR A 148 7.10 -5.32 5.42
N ALA A 149 7.64 -6.45 5.89
CA ALA A 149 6.89 -7.52 6.55
C ALA A 149 6.19 -7.07 7.84
N ASP A 150 6.75 -6.10 8.55
CA ASP A 150 6.17 -5.48 9.75
C ASP A 150 5.13 -4.40 9.42
N VAL A 151 5.27 -3.74 8.27
CA VAL A 151 4.36 -2.67 7.80
C VAL A 151 3.08 -3.25 7.18
N LEU A 152 3.17 -4.35 6.42
CA LEU A 152 2.02 -5.02 5.81
C LEU A 152 1.97 -6.50 6.23
N PRO A 153 1.72 -6.80 7.51
CA PRO A 153 1.99 -8.11 8.11
C PRO A 153 1.19 -9.26 7.51
N GLN A 154 -0.09 -9.04 7.19
CA GLN A 154 -0.92 -10.14 6.69
C GLN A 154 -0.60 -10.52 5.24
N ILE A 155 0.07 -9.66 4.46
CA ILE A 155 0.48 -9.98 3.08
C ILE A 155 1.99 -10.19 3.02
N PHE A 156 2.79 -9.17 3.34
CA PHE A 156 4.25 -9.22 3.25
C PHE A 156 4.88 -10.06 4.35
N GLY A 157 4.36 -10.01 5.59
CA GLY A 157 4.79 -10.91 6.66
C GLY A 157 4.52 -12.39 6.38
N ARG A 158 3.60 -12.68 5.46
CA ARG A 158 3.24 -14.04 5.01
C ARG A 158 3.65 -14.30 3.55
N TRP A 159 4.50 -13.47 2.95
CA TRP A 159 4.73 -13.47 1.51
C TRP A 159 5.21 -14.82 0.95
N LYS A 160 6.19 -15.45 1.61
CA LYS A 160 6.70 -16.76 1.20
C LYS A 160 5.62 -17.84 1.25
N TYR A 161 4.81 -17.83 2.31
CA TYR A 161 3.69 -18.76 2.47
C TYR A 161 2.64 -18.53 1.38
N LEU A 162 2.20 -17.28 1.17
CA LEU A 162 1.26 -16.93 0.12
C LEU A 162 1.77 -17.35 -1.25
N LYS A 163 3.01 -17.01 -1.59
CA LYS A 163 3.62 -17.36 -2.88
C LYS A 163 3.67 -18.87 -3.12
N SER A 164 3.95 -19.67 -2.07
CA SER A 164 3.93 -21.13 -2.17
C SER A 164 2.53 -21.70 -2.46
N MET A 165 1.48 -21.00 -2.03
CA MET A 165 0.09 -21.41 -2.18
C MET A 165 -0.59 -20.88 -3.44
N ILE A 166 -0.30 -19.64 -3.84
CA ILE A 166 -1.04 -18.92 -4.90
C ILE A 166 -0.14 -18.51 -6.09
N GLY A 167 1.17 -18.75 -6.05
CA GLY A 167 2.08 -18.48 -7.16
C GLY A 167 2.04 -17.00 -7.59
N SER A 168 1.75 -16.77 -8.88
CA SER A 168 1.68 -15.45 -9.51
C SER A 168 0.46 -14.61 -9.12
N ASP A 169 -0.55 -15.18 -8.45
CA ASP A 169 -1.76 -14.44 -8.04
C ASP A 169 -1.48 -13.35 -6.98
N THR A 170 -0.24 -13.26 -6.48
CA THR A 170 0.25 -12.08 -5.76
C THR A 170 0.13 -10.78 -6.56
N ASP A 171 0.04 -10.87 -7.90
CA ASP A 171 -0.20 -9.72 -8.79
C ASP A 171 -1.54 -9.00 -8.51
N ARG A 172 -2.47 -9.61 -7.76
CA ARG A 172 -3.69 -8.93 -7.28
C ARG A 172 -3.37 -7.67 -6.46
N LEU A 173 -2.22 -7.61 -5.78
CA LEU A 173 -1.81 -6.40 -5.08
C LEU A 173 -1.47 -5.25 -6.06
N LYS A 174 -1.00 -5.57 -7.28
CA LYS A 174 -0.84 -4.59 -8.36
C LYS A 174 -2.20 -4.09 -8.86
N THR A 175 -3.20 -4.97 -8.91
CA THR A 175 -4.59 -4.58 -9.23
C THR A 175 -5.17 -3.60 -8.20
N LEU A 176 -4.91 -3.80 -6.91
CA LEU A 176 -5.27 -2.80 -5.89
C LEU A 176 -4.54 -1.48 -6.14
N ALA A 177 -3.23 -1.57 -6.34
CA ALA A 177 -2.34 -0.44 -6.50
C ALA A 177 -2.71 0.46 -7.69
N SER A 178 -3.26 -0.14 -8.76
CA SER A 178 -3.75 0.57 -9.94
C SER A 178 -5.09 1.28 -9.72
N GLY A 179 -5.65 1.24 -8.51
CA GLY A 179 -6.87 1.95 -8.14
C GLY A 179 -8.15 1.19 -8.44
N MET A 180 -8.07 -0.07 -8.88
CA MET A 180 -9.22 -0.95 -9.13
C MET A 180 -9.84 -1.50 -7.82
N PHE A 181 -9.89 -0.67 -6.79
CA PHE A 181 -10.44 -0.97 -5.48
C PHE A 181 -11.96 -1.20 -5.53
N MET A 182 -12.67 -0.54 -6.46
CA MET A 182 -14.14 -0.43 -6.49
C MET A 182 -14.79 -0.21 -7.88
N ASP A 183 -14.04 -0.14 -9.00
CA ASP A 183 -14.60 0.32 -10.30
C ASP A 183 -15.67 -0.59 -10.90
N ASN A 184 -15.83 -1.81 -10.38
CA ASN A 184 -16.81 -2.80 -10.85
C ASN A 184 -18.03 -2.95 -9.95
N ILE A 185 -18.32 -1.98 -9.08
CA ILE A 185 -19.50 -2.02 -8.21
C ILE A 185 -20.65 -1.28 -8.89
N GLN A 186 -21.06 -1.80 -10.06
CA GLN A 186 -22.44 -1.60 -10.51
C GLN A 186 -23.32 -2.51 -9.65
N ILE A 187 -23.78 -1.97 -8.52
CA ILE A 187 -24.66 -2.62 -7.53
C ILE A 187 -26.00 -3.04 -8.16
N SER A 188 -26.37 -2.45 -9.30
CA SER A 188 -27.73 -2.56 -9.83
C SER A 188 -28.12 -3.94 -10.34
N ASN A 189 -27.20 -4.88 -10.61
CA ASN A 189 -27.55 -6.16 -11.27
C ASN A 189 -26.94 -7.46 -10.70
N ILE A 190 -26.22 -7.46 -9.57
CA ILE A 190 -25.64 -8.72 -9.01
C ILE A 190 -25.78 -8.77 -7.48
N THR A 191 -27.00 -9.07 -7.02
CA THR A 191 -27.38 -9.17 -5.60
C THR A 191 -27.01 -10.50 -4.91
N ALA A 192 -26.21 -11.36 -5.53
CA ALA A 192 -25.99 -12.74 -5.06
C ALA A 192 -24.54 -13.12 -4.71
N LEU A 193 -23.57 -12.19 -4.74
CA LEU A 193 -22.16 -12.52 -4.48
C LEU A 193 -21.66 -11.90 -3.16
N PRO A 194 -21.20 -12.71 -2.18
CA PRO A 194 -20.68 -12.24 -0.88
C PRO A 194 -19.53 -11.24 -0.96
N ILE A 195 -18.78 -11.24 -2.07
CA ILE A 195 -17.69 -10.28 -2.29
C ILE A 195 -18.19 -8.83 -2.25
N TYR A 196 -19.36 -8.53 -2.82
CA TYR A 196 -19.86 -7.15 -2.87
C TYR A 196 -20.21 -6.62 -1.49
N GLU A 197 -20.78 -7.47 -0.63
CA GLU A 197 -21.14 -7.04 0.72
C GLU A 197 -19.93 -6.86 1.62
N LEU A 198 -18.93 -7.72 1.49
CA LEU A 198 -17.67 -7.55 2.22
C LEU A 198 -16.90 -6.31 1.72
N MET A 199 -16.89 -6.03 0.41
CA MET A 199 -16.27 -4.80 -0.12
C MET A 199 -17.05 -3.56 0.32
N THR A 200 -18.37 -3.59 0.29
CA THR A 200 -19.20 -2.48 0.76
C THR A 200 -18.96 -2.22 2.24
N TYR A 201 -18.96 -3.26 3.07
CA TYR A 201 -18.65 -3.14 4.48
C TYR A 201 -17.23 -2.64 4.73
N LEU A 202 -16.22 -3.09 3.97
CA LEU A 202 -14.84 -2.60 4.07
C LEU A 202 -14.76 -1.09 3.89
N ASN A 203 -15.53 -0.51 2.96
CA ASN A 203 -15.59 0.94 2.79
C ASN A 203 -16.27 1.63 3.96
N VAL A 204 -17.39 1.10 4.43
CA VAL A 204 -18.11 1.66 5.57
C VAL A 204 -17.24 1.64 6.83
N LYS A 205 -16.54 0.53 7.07
CA LYS A 205 -15.66 0.35 8.24
C LYS A 205 -14.60 1.44 8.35
N TYR A 206 -14.01 1.87 7.23
CA TYR A 206 -12.94 2.87 7.19
C TYR A 206 -13.39 4.23 6.62
N GLN A 207 -14.69 4.47 6.47
CA GLN A 207 -15.21 5.69 5.84
C GLN A 207 -14.79 6.95 6.61
N ASN A 208 -14.83 6.88 7.94
CA ASN A 208 -14.46 8.00 8.80
C ASN A 208 -12.94 8.28 8.81
N ASN A 209 -12.13 7.36 8.26
CA ASN A 209 -10.68 7.48 8.15
C ASN A 209 -10.24 8.01 6.77
N PHE A 210 -11.13 8.71 6.07
CA PHE A 210 -10.86 9.21 4.73
C PHE A 210 -9.66 10.15 4.69
N GLU A 211 -9.60 11.15 5.57
CA GLU A 211 -8.50 12.13 5.59
C GLU A 211 -7.27 11.60 6.34
N GLN A 212 -7.50 10.82 7.39
CA GLN A 212 -6.46 10.31 8.26
C GLN A 212 -6.79 8.90 8.76
N ILE A 213 -5.86 7.97 8.52
CA ILE A 213 -5.90 6.59 9.00
C ILE A 213 -4.58 6.25 9.69
N ASN A 214 -4.63 5.41 10.73
CA ASN A 214 -3.40 4.86 11.28
C ASN A 214 -2.83 3.79 10.33
N GLU A 215 -1.51 3.58 10.38
CA GLU A 215 -0.86 2.65 9.44
C GLU A 215 -1.36 1.22 9.59
N GLU A 216 -1.58 0.78 10.82
CA GLU A 216 -2.10 -0.56 11.13
C GLU A 216 -3.49 -0.77 10.52
N ASP A 217 -4.38 0.22 10.65
CA ASP A 217 -5.73 0.19 10.08
C ASP A 217 -5.70 0.19 8.54
N LEU A 218 -4.79 0.95 7.92
CA LEU A 218 -4.59 0.93 6.47
C LEU A 218 -4.01 -0.39 5.99
N ALA A 219 -3.06 -0.97 6.73
CA ALA A 219 -2.51 -2.29 6.43
C ALA A 219 -3.60 -3.36 6.50
N ASP A 220 -4.47 -3.29 7.51
CA ASP A 220 -5.63 -4.16 7.63
C ASP A 220 -6.63 -3.92 6.49
N GLN A 221 -6.90 -2.67 6.11
CA GLN A 221 -7.78 -2.36 4.97
C GLN A 221 -7.26 -2.96 3.65
N ILE A 222 -5.96 -2.79 3.36
CA ILE A 222 -5.29 -3.41 2.20
C ILE A 222 -5.39 -4.93 2.27
N SER A 223 -5.15 -5.49 3.44
CA SER A 223 -5.16 -6.94 3.65
C SER A 223 -6.56 -7.53 3.48
N TYR A 224 -7.59 -6.92 4.05
CA TYR A 224 -8.98 -7.36 3.86
C TYR A 224 -9.37 -7.31 2.39
N TRP A 225 -9.04 -6.22 1.68
CA TRP A 225 -9.30 -6.15 0.24
C TRP A 225 -8.61 -7.30 -0.51
N PHE A 226 -7.33 -7.56 -0.20
CA PHE A 226 -6.54 -8.61 -0.85
C PHE A 226 -7.15 -9.99 -0.62
N TYR A 227 -7.43 -10.33 0.64
CA TYR A 227 -7.99 -11.63 0.99
C TYR A 227 -9.43 -11.80 0.53
N THR A 228 -10.26 -10.76 0.52
CA THR A 228 -11.63 -10.88 0.00
C THR A 228 -11.63 -11.09 -1.52
N ASN A 229 -10.77 -10.38 -2.27
CA ASN A 229 -10.60 -10.64 -3.71
C ASN A 229 -9.95 -11.98 -4.02
N LEU A 230 -9.06 -12.45 -3.14
CA LEU A 230 -8.42 -13.75 -3.27
C LEU A 230 -9.41 -14.84 -2.96
N LEU A 231 -10.07 -14.85 -1.80
CA LEU A 231 -10.84 -16.00 -1.31
C LEU A 231 -12.22 -16.13 -1.95
N ILE A 232 -12.79 -15.03 -2.45
CA ILE A 232 -14.16 -15.01 -2.98
C ILE A 232 -14.11 -14.70 -4.48
N PRO A 233 -14.36 -15.69 -5.34
CA PRO A 233 -14.32 -15.46 -6.78
C PRO A 233 -15.44 -14.52 -7.21
N SER A 234 -15.10 -13.50 -8.01
CA SER A 234 -16.04 -12.51 -8.56
C SER A 234 -16.87 -13.03 -9.74
N LYS A 235 -16.47 -14.19 -10.29
CA LYS A 235 -17.20 -14.94 -11.33
C LYS A 235 -17.39 -16.38 -10.84
N ARG A 236 -18.34 -17.12 -11.42
CA ARG A 236 -18.42 -18.58 -11.25
C ARG A 236 -17.18 -19.24 -11.87
N SER A 237 -16.00 -19.13 -11.24
CA SER A 237 -14.77 -19.80 -11.67
C SER A 237 -14.65 -21.18 -11.02
N ASN A 238 -13.75 -21.99 -11.58
CA ASN A 238 -13.57 -23.41 -11.26
C ASN A 238 -13.52 -23.67 -9.75
N THR A 239 -14.35 -24.61 -9.30
CA THR A 239 -14.48 -25.04 -7.91
C THR A 239 -13.14 -25.47 -7.27
N ASN A 240 -12.15 -25.87 -8.07
CA ASN A 240 -10.82 -26.29 -7.60
C ASN A 240 -9.95 -25.14 -7.06
N GLU A 241 -9.98 -23.95 -7.66
CA GLU A 241 -9.22 -22.78 -7.17
C GLU A 241 -9.74 -22.31 -5.81
N SER A 242 -11.07 -22.23 -5.66
CA SER A 242 -11.70 -21.87 -4.38
C SER A 242 -11.36 -22.86 -3.24
N LYS A 243 -11.13 -24.15 -3.56
CA LYS A 243 -10.68 -25.15 -2.58
C LYS A 243 -9.23 -24.93 -2.17
N GLN A 244 -8.35 -24.59 -3.11
CA GLN A 244 -6.95 -24.25 -2.81
C GLN A 244 -6.85 -23.00 -1.93
N TRP A 245 -7.70 -22.02 -2.18
CA TRP A 245 -7.73 -20.77 -1.41
C TRP A 245 -8.35 -20.95 -0.01
N LYS A 246 -9.30 -21.86 0.16
CA LYS A 246 -9.78 -22.25 1.49
C LYS A 246 -8.70 -22.96 2.31
N LYS A 247 -7.90 -23.83 1.69
CA LYS A 247 -6.75 -24.48 2.35
C LYS A 247 -5.73 -23.48 2.88
N LEU A 248 -5.59 -22.31 2.24
CA LEU A 248 -4.71 -21.23 2.70
C LEU A 248 -5.07 -20.77 4.12
N LEU A 249 -6.36 -20.58 4.41
CA LEU A 249 -6.82 -20.23 5.75
C LEU A 249 -6.76 -21.43 6.70
N ASP A 250 -7.08 -22.64 6.24
CA ASP A 250 -7.08 -23.82 7.10
C ASP A 250 -5.69 -24.16 7.65
N ASN A 251 -4.63 -23.91 6.87
CA ASN A 251 -3.25 -24.13 7.27
C ASN A 251 -2.63 -22.98 8.10
N ASP A 252 -3.36 -21.87 8.29
CA ASP A 252 -2.89 -20.71 9.05
C ASP A 252 -4.00 -20.19 9.99
N LEU A 253 -4.08 -20.81 11.17
CA LEU A 253 -5.13 -20.52 12.17
C LEU A 253 -5.17 -19.04 12.59
N ALA A 254 -4.01 -18.37 12.63
CA ALA A 254 -3.93 -16.96 13.00
C ALA A 254 -4.56 -16.08 11.91
N LEU A 255 -4.20 -16.32 10.65
CA LEU A 255 -4.79 -15.62 9.50
C LEU A 255 -6.30 -15.89 9.39
N LYS A 256 -6.70 -17.15 9.59
CA LYS A 256 -8.11 -17.56 9.61
C LYS A 256 -8.89 -16.80 10.66
N LYS A 257 -8.42 -16.77 11.90
CA LYS A 257 -9.07 -16.07 13.00
C LYS A 257 -9.18 -14.56 12.73
N TRP A 258 -8.11 -13.95 12.23
CA TRP A 258 -8.11 -12.52 11.89
C TRP A 258 -9.10 -12.19 10.75
N TYR A 259 -9.13 -12.98 9.68
CA TYR A 259 -10.02 -12.72 8.55
C TYR A 259 -11.49 -12.99 8.89
N TYR A 260 -11.79 -14.08 9.60
CA TYR A 260 -13.17 -14.38 9.99
C TYR A 260 -13.73 -13.39 11.01
N LYS A 261 -12.89 -12.79 11.86
CA LYS A 261 -13.33 -11.67 12.71
C LYS A 261 -13.91 -10.52 11.86
N PHE A 262 -13.27 -10.17 10.75
CA PHE A 262 -13.79 -9.16 9.83
C PHE A 262 -15.11 -9.58 9.15
N VAL A 263 -15.24 -10.86 8.79
CA VAL A 263 -16.49 -11.40 8.25
C VAL A 263 -17.63 -11.33 9.28
N ASP A 264 -17.36 -11.68 10.53
CA ASP A 264 -18.34 -11.64 11.62
C ASP A 264 -18.78 -10.18 11.92
N GLU A 265 -17.83 -9.24 11.87
CA GLU A 265 -18.11 -7.81 11.96
C GLU A 265 -19.05 -7.34 10.83
N ALA A 266 -18.81 -7.79 9.60
CA ALA A 266 -19.69 -7.50 8.46
C ALA A 266 -21.10 -8.08 8.66
N ILE A 267 -21.20 -9.35 9.07
CA ILE A 267 -22.49 -10.02 9.35
C ILE A 267 -23.27 -9.26 10.42
N SER A 268 -22.61 -8.86 11.51
CA SER A 268 -23.21 -8.08 12.59
C SER A 268 -23.72 -6.72 12.07
N PHE A 269 -22.92 -6.01 11.27
CA PHE A 269 -23.30 -4.73 10.67
C PHE A 269 -24.58 -4.83 9.85
N TYR A 270 -24.64 -5.79 8.91
CA TYR A 270 -25.83 -5.96 8.07
C TYR A 270 -27.04 -6.42 8.88
N THR A 271 -26.86 -7.35 9.82
CA THR A 271 -27.94 -7.83 10.68
C THR A 271 -28.58 -6.69 11.48
N ASN A 272 -27.75 -5.80 12.06
CA ASN A 272 -28.24 -4.64 12.81
C ASN A 272 -28.94 -3.62 11.90
N ARG A 273 -28.39 -3.36 10.72
CA ARG A 273 -29.01 -2.47 9.72
C ARG A 273 -30.38 -2.98 9.26
N PHE A 274 -30.51 -4.28 8.99
CA PHE A 274 -31.80 -4.89 8.63
C PHE A 274 -32.81 -4.82 9.78
N LYS A 275 -32.39 -5.00 11.03
CA LYS A 275 -33.28 -4.83 12.20
C LYS A 275 -33.81 -3.40 12.30
N GLN A 276 -32.95 -2.39 12.16
CA GLN A 276 -33.36 -0.98 12.19
C GLN A 276 -34.38 -0.64 11.10
N ILE A 277 -34.19 -1.14 9.87
CA ILE A 277 -35.13 -0.93 8.77
C ILE A 277 -36.46 -1.64 9.04
N LYS A 278 -36.45 -2.85 9.61
CA LYS A 278 -37.69 -3.56 9.98
C LYS A 278 -38.51 -2.82 11.03
N ASN A 279 -37.86 -2.14 11.97
CA ASN A 279 -38.52 -1.34 12.99
C ASN A 279 -39.25 -0.10 12.43
N LEU A 280 -39.06 0.27 11.16
CA LEU A 280 -39.85 1.32 10.51
C LEU A 280 -41.24 0.84 10.07
N LYS A 281 -41.48 -0.48 10.06
CA LYS A 281 -42.78 -1.09 9.70
C LYS A 281 -43.65 -1.45 10.92
N SER A 282 -43.09 -1.31 12.11
CA SER A 282 -43.75 -1.50 13.41
C SER A 282 -44.09 -0.14 14.01
#